data_AF-A0A0S8I941-F1
#
_entry.id   AF-A0A0S8I941-F1
#
_cell.length_a   1.000
_cell.length_b   1.000
_cell.length_c   1.000
_cell.angle_alpha   90.00
_cell.angle_beta   90.00
_cell.angle_gamma   90.00
#
_symmetry.space_group_name_H-M   'P 1'
#
loop_
_entity.id
_entity.type
_entity.pdbx_description
1 polymer ?
#
loop_
_entity_poly.entity_id
_entity_poly.type
_entity_poly.pdbx_seq_one_letter_code
_entity_poly.pdbx_strand_id
1 'polypeptide(L)'
;MKSVNRKTIVVFVLGMLTFAVGAVLYTVFLNVRRPEPGMIIENRGEICFQLNDVGDMIASVSPEGCFSTSCTRQVQKLGKVVVDRWNFELSFETCFVLAETSRFPLPCIDNCFGGGTIDFNLGMLDVGDYSVWLGDENLGKLMVFSGLPTPRQCLPE
;
A
#
# COMPACT_ATOMS: atom_id res chain seq x y z
N MET A 1 3.02 54.56 13.60
CA MET A 1 3.09 53.10 13.82
C MET A 1 2.71 52.81 15.27
N LYS A 2 1.57 52.17 15.53
CA LYS A 2 1.20 51.73 16.90
C LYS A 2 2.13 50.58 17.29
N SER A 3 2.81 50.69 18.43
CA SER A 3 3.67 49.60 18.91
C SER A 3 2.81 48.36 19.16
N VAL A 4 3.16 47.26 18.52
CA VAL A 4 2.47 45.99 18.72
C VAL A 4 2.72 45.57 20.16
N ASN A 5 1.64 45.36 20.91
CA ASN A 5 1.72 45.01 22.32
C ASN A 5 2.37 43.62 22.44
N ARG A 6 3.48 43.53 23.18
CA ARG A 6 4.28 42.31 23.35
C ARG A 6 3.43 41.12 23.81
N LYS A 7 2.37 41.37 24.58
CA LYS A 7 1.40 40.36 25.02
C LYS A 7 0.66 39.71 23.84
N THR A 8 0.28 40.49 22.83
CA THR A 8 -0.43 39.99 21.65
C THR A 8 0.45 39.08 20.79
N ILE A 9 1.74 39.41 20.68
CA ILE A 9 2.72 38.56 19.98
C ILE A 9 2.88 37.22 20.70
N VAL A 10 3.02 37.24 22.03
CA VAL A 10 3.17 36.01 22.83
C VAL A 10 1.95 35.09 22.68
N VAL A 11 0.73 35.65 22.75
CA VAL A 11 -0.50 34.86 22.56
C VAL A 11 -0.58 34.27 21.15
N PHE A 12 -0.21 35.04 20.13
CA PHE A 12 -0.21 34.56 18.75
C PHE A 12 0.78 33.42 18.53
N VAL A 13 2.00 33.53 19.07
CA VAL A 13 3.02 32.47 19.00
C VAL A 13 2.56 31.21 19.74
N LEU A 14 1.99 31.35 20.94
CA LEU A 14 1.41 30.22 21.70
C LEU A 14 0.25 29.55 20.94
N GLY A 15 -0.61 30.33 20.28
CA GLY A 15 -1.68 29.83 19.42
C GLY A 15 -1.17 29.03 18.22
N MET A 16 -0.16 29.54 17.52
CA MET A 16 0.46 28.81 16.41
C MET A 16 1.17 27.53 16.87
N LEU A 17 1.84 27.57 18.03
CA LEU A 17 2.53 26.41 18.59
C LEU A 17 1.54 25.30 18.97
N THR A 18 0.44 25.64 19.63
CA THR A 18 -0.61 24.68 20.00
C THR A 18 -1.30 24.08 18.77
N PHE A 19 -1.56 24.89 17.73
CA PHE A 19 -2.08 24.39 16.47
C PHE A 19 -1.09 23.42 15.77
N ALA A 20 0.20 23.77 15.72
CA ALA A 20 1.23 22.93 15.14
C ALA A 20 1.35 21.58 15.87
N VAL A 21 1.35 21.58 17.20
CA VAL A 21 1.36 20.33 18.00
C VAL A 21 0.09 19.52 17.74
N GLY A 22 -1.08 20.15 17.72
CA GLY A 22 -2.34 19.48 17.42
C GLY A 22 -2.37 18.85 16.04
N ALA A 23 -1.86 19.56 15.01
CA ALA A 23 -1.76 19.07 13.65
C ALA A 23 -0.80 17.88 13.54
N VAL A 24 0.36 17.95 14.20
CA VAL A 24 1.33 16.84 14.24
C VAL A 24 0.73 15.60 14.90
N LEU A 25 0.06 15.77 16.04
CA LEU A 25 -0.64 14.66 16.70
C LEU A 25 -1.71 14.07 15.77
N TYR A 26 -2.54 14.91 15.16
CA TYR A 26 -3.59 14.47 14.23
C TYR A 26 -3.02 13.66 13.04
N THR A 27 -1.94 14.13 12.42
CA THR A 27 -1.32 13.43 11.29
C THR A 27 -0.64 12.13 11.67
N VAL A 28 -0.04 12.05 12.86
CA VAL A 28 0.66 10.85 13.33
C VAL A 28 -0.33 9.73 13.69
N PHE A 29 -1.53 10.06 14.17
CA PHE A 29 -2.47 9.04 14.66
C PHE A 29 -3.53 8.56 13.66
N LEU A 30 -3.74 9.24 12.51
CA LEU A 30 -4.88 8.95 11.63
C LEU A 30 -4.56 8.22 10.32
N ASN A 31 -3.29 8.11 9.92
CA ASN A 31 -2.96 7.42 8.68
C ASN A 31 -2.91 5.89 8.82
N VAL A 32 -2.66 5.37 10.02
CA VAL A 32 -2.63 3.93 10.28
C VAL A 32 -4.03 3.43 10.64
N ARG A 33 -4.59 2.55 9.82
CA ARG A 33 -5.83 1.83 10.13
C ARG A 33 -5.52 0.61 10.99
N ARG A 34 -6.39 0.36 11.97
CA ARG A 34 -6.44 -0.94 12.66
C ARG A 34 -7.37 -1.88 11.92
N PRO A 35 -7.02 -3.16 11.78
CA PRO A 35 -7.89 -4.14 11.17
C PRO A 35 -9.12 -4.38 12.06
N GLU A 36 -10.29 -4.55 11.44
CA GLU A 36 -11.47 -5.04 12.15
C GLU A 36 -11.28 -6.52 12.54
N PRO A 37 -11.97 -7.03 13.57
CA PRO A 37 -11.89 -8.43 13.95
C PRO A 37 -12.31 -9.35 12.79
N GLY A 38 -11.36 -10.13 12.26
CA GLY A 38 -11.61 -11.02 11.12
C GLY A 38 -11.72 -10.30 9.78
N MET A 39 -11.10 -9.12 9.64
CA MET A 39 -11.05 -8.38 8.38
C MET A 39 -10.44 -9.24 7.27
N ILE A 40 -11.18 -9.37 6.17
CA ILE A 40 -10.75 -10.05 4.94
C ILE A 40 -10.72 -8.99 3.84
N ILE A 41 -9.58 -8.89 3.15
CA ILE A 41 -9.40 -8.00 2.00
C ILE A 41 -9.16 -8.89 0.79
N GLU A 42 -10.12 -8.95 -0.11
CA GLU A 42 -10.09 -9.79 -1.30
C GLU A 42 -10.00 -8.92 -2.54
N ASN A 43 -9.03 -9.21 -3.41
CA ASN A 43 -8.88 -8.58 -4.73
C ASN A 43 -8.88 -7.04 -4.69
N ARG A 44 -8.24 -6.46 -3.65
CA ARG A 44 -8.15 -4.99 -3.48
C ARG A 44 -6.77 -4.56 -3.05
N GLY A 45 -6.29 -3.47 -3.63
CA GLY A 45 -5.04 -2.82 -3.31
C GLY A 45 -4.18 -2.48 -4.53
N GLU A 46 -2.87 -2.51 -4.35
CA GLU A 46 -1.91 -2.08 -5.36
C GLU A 46 -1.09 -3.28 -5.85
N ILE A 47 -0.89 -3.38 -7.17
CA ILE A 47 0.02 -4.35 -7.79
C ILE A 47 1.24 -3.62 -8.34
N CYS A 48 2.42 -3.98 -7.86
CA CYS A 48 3.69 -3.48 -8.37
C CYS A 48 4.44 -4.56 -9.15
N PHE A 49 4.98 -4.20 -10.32
CA PHE A 49 5.79 -5.07 -11.15
C PHE A 49 7.25 -4.63 -11.10
N GLN A 50 8.16 -5.59 -10.93
CA GLN A 50 9.61 -5.35 -10.94
C GLN A 50 10.37 -6.56 -11.45
N LEU A 51 11.49 -6.33 -12.15
CA LEU A 51 12.39 -7.42 -12.54
C LEU A 51 13.25 -7.83 -11.35
N ASN A 52 13.49 -9.13 -11.22
CA ASN A 52 14.48 -9.66 -10.29
C ASN A 52 15.89 -9.64 -10.90
N ASP A 53 16.89 -10.01 -10.10
CA ASP A 53 18.30 -10.03 -10.51
C ASP A 53 18.60 -11.02 -11.67
N VAL A 54 17.70 -11.97 -11.92
CA VAL A 54 17.82 -13.01 -12.95
C VAL A 54 17.05 -12.63 -14.22
N GLY A 55 16.31 -11.51 -14.21
CA GLY A 55 15.51 -11.02 -15.32
C GLY A 55 14.09 -11.57 -15.41
N ASP A 56 13.60 -12.26 -14.38
CA ASP A 56 12.19 -12.66 -14.29
C ASP A 56 11.32 -11.50 -13.76
N MET A 57 10.09 -11.44 -14.25
CA MET A 57 9.10 -10.48 -13.79
C MET A 57 8.47 -10.95 -12.48
N ILE A 58 8.56 -10.13 -11.43
CA ILE A 58 7.87 -10.32 -10.16
C ILE A 58 6.72 -9.32 -10.06
N ALA A 59 5.55 -9.80 -9.66
CA ALA A 59 4.43 -8.96 -9.25
C ALA A 59 4.23 -9.05 -7.75
N SER A 60 4.20 -7.91 -7.08
CA SER A 60 4.00 -7.77 -5.64
C SER A 60 2.65 -7.10 -5.40
N VAL A 61 1.71 -7.81 -4.79
CA VAL A 61 0.37 -7.31 -4.47
C VAL A 61 0.30 -6.97 -2.99
N SER A 62 -0.10 -5.74 -2.67
CA SER A 62 -0.32 -5.28 -1.28
C SER A 62 -1.79 -4.93 -1.09
N PRO A 63 -2.39 -5.24 0.07
CA PRO A 63 -3.80 -4.99 0.31
C PRO A 63 -4.12 -3.50 0.39
N GLU A 64 -5.38 -3.14 0.09
CA GLU A 64 -5.87 -1.77 0.23
C GLU A 64 -5.75 -1.26 1.68
N GLY A 65 -5.06 -0.12 1.85
CA GLY A 65 -4.96 0.59 3.12
C GLY A 65 -3.60 0.47 3.82
N CYS A 66 -3.35 1.39 4.76
CA CYS A 66 -2.13 1.41 5.57
C CYS A 66 -2.35 0.72 6.92
N PHE A 67 -1.81 -0.48 7.07
CA PHE A 67 -1.88 -1.25 8.32
C PHE A 67 -0.51 -1.30 9.00
N SER A 68 -0.48 -1.11 10.32
CA SER A 68 0.77 -1.16 11.09
C SER A 68 1.13 -2.56 11.56
N THR A 69 2.42 -2.90 11.47
CA THR A 69 2.96 -4.17 11.99
C THR A 69 2.81 -4.33 13.49
N SER A 70 2.67 -3.24 14.24
CA SER A 70 2.49 -3.26 15.70
C SER A 70 1.07 -3.59 16.14
N CYS A 71 0.08 -3.27 15.30
CA CYS A 71 -1.35 -3.43 15.60
C CYS A 71 -2.03 -4.50 14.74
N THR A 72 -1.37 -4.93 13.68
CA THR A 72 -1.92 -5.85 12.69
C THR A 72 -1.09 -7.11 12.67
N ARG A 73 -1.76 -8.24 12.76
CA ARG A 73 -1.22 -9.58 12.56
C ARG A 73 -1.84 -10.17 11.30
N GLN A 74 -0.99 -10.64 10.41
CA GLN A 74 -1.41 -11.42 9.25
C GLN A 74 -1.80 -12.83 9.72
N VAL A 75 -3.05 -13.21 9.51
CA VAL A 75 -3.55 -14.55 9.82
C VAL A 75 -3.31 -15.48 8.63
N GLN A 76 -3.65 -15.00 7.44
CA GLN A 76 -3.51 -15.77 6.21
C GLN A 76 -3.29 -14.84 5.02
N LYS A 77 -2.53 -15.33 4.04
CA LYS A 77 -2.34 -14.72 2.73
C LYS A 77 -2.50 -15.80 1.67
N LEU A 78 -3.43 -15.60 0.76
CA LEU A 78 -3.66 -16.48 -0.38
C LEU A 78 -3.57 -15.66 -1.65
N GLY A 79 -2.91 -16.23 -2.64
CA GLY A 79 -2.69 -15.59 -3.93
C GLY A 79 -2.69 -16.63 -5.02
N LYS A 80 -3.32 -16.29 -6.14
CA LYS A 80 -3.26 -17.06 -7.37
C LYS A 80 -3.01 -16.10 -8.52
N VAL A 81 -2.18 -16.53 -9.46
CA VAL A 81 -1.93 -15.80 -10.70
C VAL A 81 -2.16 -16.73 -11.88
N VAL A 82 -2.80 -16.21 -12.91
CA VAL A 82 -2.97 -16.86 -14.21
C VAL A 82 -2.34 -15.95 -15.25
N VAL A 83 -1.40 -16.52 -16.00
CA VAL A 83 -0.69 -15.84 -17.09
C VAL A 83 -1.19 -16.41 -18.40
N ASP A 84 -2.02 -15.65 -19.11
CA ASP A 84 -2.48 -15.99 -20.46
C ASP A 84 -1.57 -15.31 -21.49
N ARG A 85 -0.64 -16.09 -22.05
CA ARG A 85 0.32 -15.61 -23.06
C ARG A 85 -0.31 -15.41 -24.44
N TRP A 86 -1.45 -16.03 -24.72
CA TRP A 86 -2.12 -15.90 -26.02
C TRP A 86 -2.93 -14.62 -26.10
N ASN A 87 -3.58 -14.25 -24.99
CA ASN A 87 -4.39 -13.04 -24.88
C ASN A 87 -3.64 -11.85 -24.27
N PHE A 88 -2.37 -12.03 -23.87
CA PHE A 88 -1.59 -11.03 -23.14
C PHE A 88 -2.34 -10.53 -21.91
N GLU A 89 -2.75 -11.46 -21.05
CA GLU A 89 -3.54 -11.17 -19.86
C GLU A 89 -2.88 -11.73 -18.60
N LEU A 90 -2.83 -10.91 -17.55
CA LEU A 90 -2.39 -11.30 -16.22
C LEU A 90 -3.58 -11.14 -15.28
N SER A 91 -4.08 -12.25 -14.74
CA SER A 91 -5.19 -12.25 -13.78
C SER A 91 -4.69 -12.68 -12.40
N PHE A 92 -4.91 -11.82 -11.42
CA PHE A 92 -4.52 -12.02 -10.03
C PHE A 92 -5.75 -12.18 -9.16
N GLU A 93 -5.76 -13.20 -8.30
CA GLU A 93 -6.72 -13.34 -7.21
C GLU A 93 -5.93 -13.28 -5.91
N THR A 94 -6.32 -12.42 -4.98
CA THR A 94 -5.65 -12.27 -3.68
C THR A 94 -6.65 -12.21 -2.54
N CYS A 95 -6.27 -12.77 -1.39
CA CYS A 95 -7.05 -12.72 -0.16
C CYS A 95 -6.10 -12.55 1.02
N PHE A 96 -6.27 -11.45 1.75
CA PHE A 96 -5.53 -11.12 2.96
C PHE A 96 -6.47 -11.20 4.15
N VAL A 97 -6.16 -12.07 5.11
CA VAL A 97 -6.89 -12.16 6.38
C VAL A 97 -6.05 -11.51 7.46
N LEU A 98 -6.55 -10.39 8.00
CA LEU A 98 -5.88 -9.59 9.01
C LEU A 98 -6.61 -9.70 10.35
N ALA A 99 -5.84 -9.66 11.44
CA ALA A 99 -6.37 -9.61 12.79
C ALA A 99 -5.62 -8.57 13.61
N GLU A 100 -6.28 -8.02 14.63
CA GLU A 100 -5.64 -7.11 15.56
C GLU A 100 -4.65 -7.87 16.47
N THR A 101 -3.44 -7.34 16.62
CA THR A 101 -2.38 -7.97 17.46
C THR A 101 -2.67 -7.80 18.95
N SER A 102 -3.30 -6.69 19.35
CA SER A 102 -3.57 -6.34 20.75
C SER A 102 -4.97 -5.75 20.90
N ARG A 103 -5.75 -6.29 21.85
CA ARG A 103 -7.06 -5.73 22.24
C ARG A 103 -6.95 -4.44 23.05
N PHE A 104 -5.74 -4.13 23.54
CA PHE A 104 -5.48 -2.91 24.27
C PHE A 104 -5.14 -1.80 23.28
N PRO A 105 -5.74 -0.60 23.39
CA PRO A 105 -5.59 0.48 22.42
C PRO A 105 -4.23 1.18 22.55
N LEU A 106 -3.15 0.44 22.35
CA LEU A 106 -1.81 0.98 22.27
C LEU A 106 -1.64 1.73 20.95
N PRO A 107 -0.88 2.84 20.95
CA PRO A 107 -0.59 3.55 19.72
C PRO A 107 0.14 2.62 18.74
N CYS A 108 -0.29 2.64 17.48
CA CYS A 108 0.35 1.88 16.42
C CYS A 108 1.60 2.61 15.93
N ILE A 109 2.66 1.88 15.62
CA ILE A 109 3.81 2.40 14.89
C ILE A 109 3.35 2.86 13.51
N ASP A 110 3.76 4.05 13.10
CA ASP A 110 3.46 4.59 11.78
C ASP A 110 4.28 3.89 10.69
N ASN A 111 3.80 2.73 10.28
CA ASN A 111 4.33 1.96 9.16
C ASN A 111 3.16 1.28 8.42
N CYS A 112 3.24 1.17 7.10
CA CYS A 112 2.16 0.58 6.28
C CYS A 112 2.46 -0.87 5.86
N PHE A 113 3.28 -1.59 6.64
CA PHE A 113 3.77 -2.93 6.28
C PHE A 113 2.99 -4.07 6.97
N GLY A 114 2.04 -3.74 7.85
CA GLY A 114 1.26 -4.69 8.63
C GLY A 114 0.31 -5.56 7.80
N GLY A 115 -0.20 -5.05 6.67
CA GLY A 115 -1.04 -5.82 5.76
C GLY A 115 -0.28 -6.93 5.02
N GLY A 116 1.03 -6.72 4.85
CA GLY A 116 1.91 -7.62 4.14
C GLY A 116 1.76 -7.53 2.63
N THR A 117 2.53 -8.35 1.93
CA THR A 117 2.57 -8.40 0.48
C THR A 117 2.57 -9.87 0.04
N ILE A 118 2.00 -10.14 -1.13
CA ILE A 118 2.09 -11.43 -1.82
C ILE A 118 2.93 -11.20 -3.07
N ASP A 119 4.03 -11.94 -3.18
CA ASP A 119 4.91 -11.89 -4.33
C ASP A 119 4.64 -13.08 -5.25
N PHE A 120 4.41 -12.79 -6.53
CA PHE A 120 4.21 -13.74 -7.61
C PHE A 120 5.40 -13.70 -8.54
N ASN A 121 6.01 -14.87 -8.79
CA ASN A 121 7.00 -15.00 -9.86
C ASN A 121 6.28 -15.33 -11.17
N LEU A 122 6.29 -14.40 -12.12
CA LEU A 122 5.68 -14.56 -13.44
C LEU A 122 6.65 -15.18 -14.46
N GLY A 123 7.93 -15.26 -14.11
CA GLY A 123 9.00 -15.68 -15.00
C GLY A 123 9.27 -14.66 -16.11
N MET A 124 9.84 -15.13 -17.22
CA MET A 124 9.99 -14.33 -18.43
C MET A 124 8.66 -14.21 -19.18
N LEU A 125 8.21 -12.97 -19.35
CA LEU A 125 7.05 -12.60 -20.16
C LEU A 125 7.50 -12.23 -21.58
N ASP A 126 6.68 -12.58 -22.56
CA ASP A 126 6.88 -12.18 -23.94
C ASP A 126 6.66 -10.67 -24.09
N VAL A 127 7.36 -10.02 -25.02
CA VAL A 127 7.29 -8.56 -25.23
C VAL A 127 5.89 -8.17 -25.71
N GLY A 128 5.26 -7.21 -25.05
CA GLY A 128 3.90 -6.77 -25.36
C GLY A 128 3.23 -5.99 -24.25
N ASP A 129 1.99 -5.57 -24.51
CA ASP A 129 1.13 -4.88 -23.55
C ASP A 129 0.17 -5.88 -22.91
N TYR A 130 0.40 -6.21 -21.63
CA TYR A 130 -0.45 -7.13 -20.89
C TYR A 130 -1.58 -6.37 -20.20
N SER A 131 -2.82 -6.84 -20.35
CA SER A 131 -3.93 -6.37 -19.51
C SER A 131 -3.80 -6.99 -18.12
N VAL A 132 -3.88 -6.17 -17.08
CA VAL A 132 -3.72 -6.60 -15.68
C VAL A 132 -5.06 -6.56 -14.99
N TRP A 133 -5.48 -7.70 -14.44
CA TRP A 133 -6.73 -7.85 -13.72
C TRP A 133 -6.47 -8.27 -12.27
N LEU A 134 -7.23 -7.70 -11.33
CA LEU A 134 -7.26 -8.08 -9.93
C LEU A 134 -8.70 -8.48 -9.57
N GLY A 135 -8.94 -9.77 -9.37
CA GLY A 135 -10.29 -10.33 -9.36
C GLY A 135 -11.00 -10.04 -10.69
N ASP A 136 -12.11 -9.32 -10.62
CA ASP A 136 -12.92 -8.92 -11.79
C ASP A 136 -12.58 -7.50 -12.30
N GLU A 137 -11.63 -6.81 -11.67
CA GLU A 137 -11.30 -5.41 -11.98
C GLU A 137 -10.07 -5.30 -12.89
N ASN A 138 -10.17 -4.47 -13.93
CA ASN A 138 -9.05 -4.18 -14.83
C ASN A 138 -8.27 -2.97 -14.32
N LEU A 139 -7.06 -3.22 -13.83
CA LEU A 139 -6.17 -2.18 -13.29
C LEU A 139 -5.40 -1.41 -14.38
N GLY A 140 -5.46 -1.88 -15.63
CA GLY A 140 -4.84 -1.24 -16.78
C GLY A 140 -3.87 -2.16 -17.51
N LYS A 141 -2.78 -1.57 -18.04
CA LYS A 141 -1.82 -2.28 -18.89
C LYS A 141 -0.41 -2.22 -18.34
N LEU A 142 0.26 -3.36 -18.36
CA LEU A 142 1.70 -3.50 -18.12
C LEU A 142 2.42 -3.58 -19.47
N MET A 143 3.30 -2.61 -19.72
CA MET A 143 4.16 -2.65 -20.90
C MET A 143 5.45 -3.42 -20.61
N VAL A 144 5.66 -4.54 -21.30
CA VAL A 144 6.89 -5.36 -21.24
C VAL A 144 7.74 -5.04 -22.46
N PHE A 145 8.87 -4.36 -22.26
CA PHE A 145 9.81 -3.97 -23.32
C PHE A 145 10.96 -4.97 -23.47
N SER A 146 11.42 -5.19 -24.71
CA SER A 146 12.63 -5.98 -24.96
C SER A 146 13.90 -5.19 -24.63
N GLY A 147 14.82 -5.79 -23.87
CA GLY A 147 16.23 -5.35 -23.81
C GLY A 147 16.56 -4.22 -22.83
N LEU A 148 15.61 -3.73 -22.03
CA LEU A 148 15.83 -2.80 -20.91
C LEU A 148 15.12 -3.31 -19.67
N PRO A 149 15.63 -3.01 -18.46
CA PRO A 149 14.89 -3.33 -17.25
C PRO A 149 13.57 -2.57 -17.26
N THR A 150 12.45 -3.30 -17.27
CA THR A 150 11.11 -2.74 -17.08
C THR A 150 11.13 -1.93 -15.78
N PRO A 151 10.87 -0.60 -15.84
CA PRO A 151 10.86 0.21 -14.63
C PRO A 151 9.77 -0.31 -13.70
N ARG A 152 9.96 -0.11 -12.39
CA ARG A 152 8.93 -0.45 -11.40
C ARG A 152 7.63 0.29 -11.78
N GLN A 153 6.60 -0.48 -12.09
CA GLN A 153 5.28 0.04 -12.45
C GLN A 153 4.30 -0.46 -11.41
N CYS A 154 3.64 0.45 -10.72
CA CYS A 154 2.58 0.11 -9.78
C CYS A 154 1.24 0.59 -10.35
N LEU A 155 0.26 -0.29 -10.36
CA LEU A 155 -1.09 -0.01 -10.81
C LEU A 155 -1.96 0.12 -9.55
N PRO A 156 -2.49 1.34 -9.28
CA PRO A 156 -3.44 1.53 -8.20
C PRO A 156 -4.81 0.97 -8.59
N GLU A 157 -5.57 0.58 -7.56
CA GLU A 157 -7.04 0.54 -7.59
C GLU A 157 -7.62 1.96 -7.60
#